data_AF-A0A7X9BJN0-F1
#
_entry.id   AF-A0A7X9BJN0-F1
#
_cell.length_a   1.000
_cell.length_b   1.000
_cell.length_c   1.000
_cell.angle_alpha   90.00
_cell.angle_beta   90.00
_cell.angle_gamma   90.00
#
_symmetry.space_group_name_H-M   'P 1'
#
loop_
_entity.id
_entity.type
_entity.pdbx_description
1 polymer ?
#
loop_
_entity_poly.entity_id
_entity_poly.type
_entity_poly.pdbx_seq_one_letter_code
_entity_poly.pdbx_strand_id
1 'polypeptide(L)'
;MTNKQRTIIFILLGTIVSIVLTLVILILLILVGSLLLKERIVNFLPLVLMLAIFLSLFVYQKLTIFVVRKWNLEDKLDPLFKSKKRHKPRD
;
A
#
# COMPACT_ATOMS: atom_id res chain seq x y z
N MET A 1 -1.65 3.69 -25.02
CA MET A 1 -2.18 2.99 -23.83
C MET A 1 -3.53 3.58 -23.49
N THR A 2 -4.54 2.74 -23.31
CA THR A 2 -5.85 3.21 -22.81
C THR A 2 -5.71 3.63 -21.34
N ASN A 3 -6.52 4.57 -20.87
CA ASN A 3 -6.45 5.01 -19.47
C ASN A 3 -6.70 3.85 -18.48
N LYS A 4 -7.48 2.84 -18.89
CA LYS A 4 -7.66 1.59 -18.14
C LYS A 4 -6.36 0.81 -17.94
N GLN A 5 -5.52 0.68 -18.97
CA GLN A 5 -4.23 0.00 -18.86
C GLN A 5 -3.30 0.71 -17.86
N ARG A 6 -3.31 2.05 -17.83
CA ARG A 6 -2.51 2.83 -16.87
C ARG A 6 -2.94 2.55 -15.43
N THR A 7 -4.24 2.47 -15.17
CA THR A 7 -4.76 2.15 -13.83
C THR A 7 -4.43 0.72 -13.40
N ILE A 8 -4.50 -0.25 -14.32
CA ILE A 8 -4.08 -1.63 -14.04
C ILE A 8 -2.60 -1.68 -13.68
N ILE A 9 -1.74 -1.03 -14.45
CA ILE A 9 -0.30 -0.99 -14.21
C ILE A 9 0.01 -0.29 -12.88
N PHE A 10 -0.70 0.80 -12.57
CA PHE A 10 -0.54 1.50 -11.29
C PHE A 10 -0.88 0.59 -10.10
N ILE A 11 -1.96 -0.18 -10.17
CA ILE A 11 -2.31 -1.14 -9.12
C ILE A 11 -1.29 -2.28 -9.06
N LEU A 12 -0.82 -2.79 -10.21
CA LEU A 12 0.16 -3.86 -10.22
C LEU A 12 1.48 -3.40 -9.56
N LEU A 13 1.97 -2.21 -9.93
CA LEU A 13 3.13 -1.59 -9.30
C LEU A 13 2.88 -1.32 -7.82
N GLY A 14 1.71 -0.80 -7.47
CA GLY A 14 1.31 -0.56 -6.08
C GLY A 14 1.37 -1.83 -5.25
N THR A 15 0.84 -2.94 -5.76
CA THR A 15 0.89 -4.25 -5.09
C THR A 15 2.31 -4.75 -4.95
N ILE A 16 3.15 -4.65 -5.99
CA ILE A 16 4.57 -5.03 -5.90
C ILE A 16 5.27 -4.21 -4.82
N VAL A 17 5.09 -2.89 -4.81
CA VAL A 17 5.65 -2.00 -3.80
C VAL A 17 5.13 -2.35 -2.41
N SER A 18 3.84 -2.63 -2.25
CA SER A 18 3.23 -3.02 -0.98
C SER A 18 3.83 -4.31 -0.42
N ILE A 19 4.04 -5.32 -1.27
CA ILE A 19 4.64 -6.60 -0.86
C ILE A 19 6.09 -6.37 -0.43
N VAL A 20 6.88 -5.66 -1.23
CA VAL A 20 8.28 -5.35 -0.92
C VAL A 20 8.38 -4.56 0.38
N LEU A 21 7.54 -3.55 0.57
CA LEU A 21 7.51 -2.74 1.78
C LEU A 21 7.15 -3.58 3.02
N THR A 22 6.19 -4.49 2.90
CA THR A 22 5.83 -5.42 3.98
C THR A 22 7.00 -6.32 4.36
N LEU A 23 7.72 -6.88 3.38
CA LEU A 23 8.89 -7.72 3.64
C LEU A 23 10.02 -6.94 4.33
N VAL A 24 10.29 -5.71 3.87
CA VAL A 24 11.34 -4.86 4.47
C VAL A 24 11.00 -4.52 5.92
N ILE A 25 9.75 -4.12 6.20
CA ILE A 25 9.29 -3.79 7.56
C ILE A 25 9.31 -5.03 8.46
N LEU A 26 8.90 -6.19 7.94
CA LEU A 26 8.93 -7.44 8.67
C LEU A 26 10.36 -7.79 9.11
N ILE A 27 11.33 -7.73 8.19
CA ILE A 27 12.74 -8.00 8.49
C ILE A 27 13.27 -7.01 9.54
N LEU A 28 12.95 -5.72 9.39
CA LEU A 28 13.33 -4.69 10.36
C LEU A 28 12.76 -4.97 11.76
N LEU A 29 11.48 -5.34 11.86
CA LEU A 29 10.86 -5.63 13.16
C LEU A 29 11.39 -6.92 13.78
N ILE A 30 11.69 -7.94 12.98
CA ILE A 30 12.35 -9.16 13.48
C ILE A 30 13.76 -8.82 13.99
N LEU A 31 14.51 -7.98 13.29
CA LEU A 31 15.85 -7.56 13.70
C LEU A 31 15.83 -6.78 15.02
N VAL A 32 14.94 -5.78 15.12
CA VAL A 32 14.76 -4.97 16.33
C VAL A 32 14.23 -5.82 17.48
N GLY A 33 13.26 -6.69 17.21
CA GLY A 33 12.69 -7.60 18.20
C GLY A 33 13.72 -8.63 18.68
N SER A 34 14.57 -9.15 17.81
CA SER A 34 15.69 -10.02 18.16
C SER A 34 16.67 -9.33 19.11
N LEU A 35 17.00 -8.05 18.86
CA LEU A 35 17.88 -7.27 19.73
C LEU A 35 17.28 -7.02 21.12
N LEU A 36 15.97 -6.74 21.20
CA LEU A 36 15.30 -6.38 22.45
C LEU A 36 14.84 -7.59 23.28
N LEU A 37 14.25 -8.60 22.63
CA LEU A 37 13.57 -9.74 23.26
C LEU A 37 14.37 -11.04 23.17
N LYS A 38 15.45 -11.07 22.37
CA LYS A 38 16.31 -12.24 22.15
C LYS A 38 15.47 -13.48 21.82
N GLU A 39 15.60 -14.55 22.61
CA GLU A 39 14.93 -15.84 22.42
C GLU A 39 13.41 -15.76 22.57
N ARG A 40 12.88 -14.78 23.32
CA ARG A 40 11.43 -14.63 23.50
C ARG A 40 10.72 -14.10 22.26
N ILE A 41 11.46 -13.62 21.25
CA ILE A 41 10.88 -13.10 20.01
C ILE A 41 9.95 -14.11 19.32
N VAL A 42 10.24 -15.41 19.44
CA VAL A 42 9.44 -16.49 18.85
C VAL A 42 8.02 -16.50 19.41
N ASN A 43 7.86 -16.21 20.70
CA ASN A 43 6.54 -16.13 21.35
C ASN A 43 5.74 -14.90 20.89
N PHE A 44 6.44 -13.83 20.50
CA PHE A 44 5.83 -12.59 20.01
C PHE A 44 5.79 -12.50 18.48
N LEU A 45 6.24 -13.54 17.76
CA LEU A 45 6.25 -13.58 16.30
C LEU A 45 4.89 -13.26 15.67
N PRO A 46 3.74 -13.76 16.18
CA PRO A 46 2.42 -13.41 15.64
C PRO A 46 2.12 -11.91 15.77
N LEU A 47 2.50 -11.31 16.90
CA LEU A 47 2.32 -9.89 17.17
C LEU A 47 3.21 -9.04 16.26
N VAL A 48 4.47 -9.45 16.07
CA VAL A 48 5.43 -8.80 15.17
C VAL A 48 4.93 -8.83 13.72
N LEU A 49 4.39 -9.97 13.28
CA LEU A 49 3.77 -10.11 11.95
C LEU A 49 2.58 -9.16 11.79
N MET A 50 1.66 -9.15 12.75
CA MET A 50 0.50 -8.28 12.72
C MET A 50 0.92 -6.81 12.65
N LEU A 51 1.87 -6.41 13.51
CA LEU A 51 2.39 -5.05 13.57
C LEU A 51 3.11 -4.66 12.28
N ALA A 52 3.86 -5.59 11.66
CA ALA A 52 4.51 -5.37 10.36
C ALA A 52 3.50 -5.09 9.25
N ILE A 53 2.39 -5.84 9.20
CA ILE A 53 1.32 -5.63 8.22
C ILE A 53 0.66 -4.27 8.42
N PHE A 54 0.30 -3.92 9.66
CA PHE A 54 -0.32 -2.61 9.93
C PHE A 54 0.63 -1.45 9.61
N LEU A 55 1.91 -1.56 9.96
CA LEU A 55 2.90 -0.54 9.62
C LEU A 55 3.09 -0.43 8.10
N SER A 56 3.17 -1.56 7.39
CA SER A 56 3.36 -1.53 5.94
C SER A 56 2.18 -0.89 5.24
N LEU A 57 0.95 -1.18 5.66
CA LEU A 57 -0.26 -0.55 5.12
C LEU A 57 -0.25 0.96 5.37
N PHE A 58 0.13 1.39 6.58
CA PHE A 58 0.19 2.81 6.92
C PHE A 58 1.25 3.56 6.09
N VAL A 59 2.46 3.00 5.98
CA VAL A 59 3.55 3.58 5.20
C VAL A 59 3.21 3.57 3.71
N TYR A 60 2.62 2.47 3.22
CA TYR A 60 2.15 2.36 1.83
C TYR A 60 1.12 3.45 1.53
N GLN A 61 0.12 3.64 2.39
CA GLN A 61 -0.92 4.66 2.19
C GLN A 61 -0.31 6.06 2.05
N LYS A 62 0.66 6.42 2.91
CA LYS A 62 1.38 7.70 2.83
C LYS A 62 2.19 7.82 1.54
N LEU A 63 2.92 6.77 1.16
CA LEU A 63 3.70 6.74 -0.08
C LEU A 63 2.82 6.85 -1.31
N THR A 64 1.69 6.14 -1.36
CA THR A 64 0.74 6.21 -2.47
C THR A 64 0.19 7.62 -2.62
N ILE A 65 -0.26 8.25 -1.54
CA ILE A 65 -0.75 9.64 -1.58
C ILE A 65 0.36 10.59 -2.07
N PHE A 66 1.59 10.38 -1.61
CA PHE A 66 2.74 11.19 -2.03
C PHE A 66 3.05 11.02 -3.52
N VAL A 67 3.13 9.78 -4.02
CA VAL A 67 3.40 9.49 -5.44
C VAL A 67 2.28 10.02 -6.33
N VAL A 68 1.02 9.84 -5.92
CA VAL A 68 -0.15 10.32 -6.68
C VAL A 68 -0.10 11.84 -6.83
N ARG A 69 0.15 12.57 -5.73
CA ARG A 69 0.30 14.04 -5.74
C ARG A 69 1.52 14.50 -6.52
N LYS A 70 2.68 13.86 -6.31
CA LYS A 70 3.96 14.26 -6.92
C LYS A 70 3.95 14.08 -8.44
N TRP A 71 3.29 13.05 -8.96
CA TRP A 71 3.24 12.75 -10.38
C TRP A 71 1.93 13.17 -11.07
N ASN A 72 1.06 13.87 -10.34
CA ASN A 72 -0.25 14.32 -10.80
C ASN A 72 -1.03 13.19 -11.51
N LEU A 73 -0.97 12.00 -10.89
CA LEU A 73 -1.56 10.78 -11.43
C LEU A 73 -3.09 10.81 -11.38
N GLU A 74 -3.69 11.75 -10.64
CA GLU A 74 -5.13 11.98 -10.58
C GLU A 74 -5.73 12.24 -11.97
N ASP A 75 -5.05 13.01 -12.82
CA ASP A 75 -5.50 13.30 -14.19
C ASP A 75 -5.24 12.16 -15.19
N LYS A 76 -4.39 11.19 -14.84
CA LYS A 76 -3.97 10.10 -15.74
C LYS A 76 -4.58 8.74 -15.41
N LEU A 77 -5.18 8.60 -14.24
CA LEU A 77 -5.81 7.38 -13.76
C LEU A 77 -7.34 7.51 -13.93
N ASP A 78 -7.89 6.94 -15.01
CA ASP A 78 -9.34 6.78 -15.10
C ASP A 78 -9.80 5.79 -14.01
N PRO A 79 -10.92 6.05 -13.32
CA PRO A 79 -11.47 5.11 -12.35
C PRO A 79 -11.79 3.78 -13.04
N LEU A 80 -11.25 2.68 -12.50
CA LEU A 80 -11.49 1.31 -13.01
C LEU A 80 -12.98 0.95 -13.01
N PHE A 81 -13.69 1.46 -12.03
CA PHE A 81 -15.15 1.45 -11.97
C PHE A 81 -15.62 2.89 -12.16
N LYS A 82 -15.94 3.27 -13.41
CA LYS A 82 -16.80 4.45 -13.62
C LYS A 82 -18.12 4.16 -12.95
N SER A 83 -18.27 4.57 -11.69
CA SER A 83 -19.61 4.73 -11.12
C SER A 83 -20.31 5.68 -12.07
N LYS A 84 -21.32 5.18 -12.79
CA LYS A 84 -22.28 6.02 -13.49
C LYS A 84 -22.92 6.88 -12.41
N LYS A 85 -22.29 8.02 -12.07
CA LYS A 85 -23.01 9.17 -11.53
C LYS A 85 -23.96 9.56 -12.64
N ARG A 86 -25.13 8.93 -12.57
CA ARG A 86 -26.35 9.27 -13.31
C ARG A 86 -26.46 10.77 -13.15
N HIS A 87 -26.29 11.50 -14.25
CA HIS A 87 -26.68 12.90 -14.34
C HIS A 87 -28.10 12.95 -13.76
N LYS A 88 -28.25 13.54 -12.58
CA LYS A 88 -29.56 13.99 -12.15
C LYS A 88 -29.79 15.25 -12.99
N PRO A 89 -30.72 15.24 -13.95
CA PRO A 89 -31.02 16.46 -14.69
C PRO A 89 -31.43 17.52 -13.66
N ARG A 90 -30.85 18.70 -13.81
CA ARG A 90 -31.35 19.92 -13.17
C ARG A 90 -32.75 20.17 -13.74
N ASP A 91 -33.75 20.15 -12.87
CA ASP A 91 -34.96 20.96 -13.08
C ASP A 91 -34.63 22.40 -12.67
#